data_AF-A0A6V8EWP8-F1
#
_entry.id   AF-A0A6V8EWP8-F1
#
_cell.length_a   1.000
_cell.length_b   1.000
_cell.length_c   1.000
_cell.angle_alpha   90.00
_cell.angle_beta   90.00
_cell.angle_gamma   90.00
#
_symmetry.space_group_name_H-M   'P 1'
#
loop_
_entity.id
_entity.type
_entity.pdbx_description
1 polymer ?
#
loop_
_entity_poly.entity_id
_entity_poly.type
_entity_poly.pdbx_seq_one_letter_code
_entity_poly.pdbx_strand_id
1 'polypeptide(L)'
;LDVAGLLANDGLPLTSYPLDGEAIGLLADTITRHIDATEALPDQQTITIERRSEALVINICQGTLINETIGHLLLAMASTQTGRWGGLLVEATRIHLSGADIEPEQVIGWLNELPADGIEGLLSVTLPNSRQVRWRFAQVAKTFGILQHGVDPRKINLTALVRKYRGTIVLEEVLNKLY
;
A
#
# COMPACT_ATOMS: atom_id res chain seq x y z
N LEU A 1 -14.59 -23.86 12.55
CA LEU A 1 -13.32 -24.05 13.30
C LEU A 1 -12.26 -23.37 12.48
N ASP A 2 -11.64 -22.33 13.02
CA ASP A 2 -10.62 -21.50 12.36
C ASP A 2 -9.39 -22.35 12.01
N VAL A 3 -9.35 -22.85 10.77
CA VAL A 3 -8.27 -23.74 10.27
C VAL A 3 -6.98 -22.95 10.03
N ALA A 4 -7.06 -21.62 9.94
CA ALA A 4 -5.95 -20.74 9.55
C ALA A 4 -5.40 -19.89 10.71
N GLY A 5 -6.05 -19.88 11.88
CA GLY A 5 -5.59 -19.12 13.05
C GLY A 5 -5.66 -17.60 12.85
N LEU A 6 -6.68 -17.15 12.11
CA LEU A 6 -6.86 -15.77 11.66
C LEU A 6 -7.31 -14.82 12.77
N LEU A 7 -8.03 -15.34 13.77
CA LEU A 7 -8.52 -14.56 14.89
C LEU A 7 -7.37 -14.32 15.88
N ALA A 8 -7.32 -13.14 16.50
CA ALA A 8 -6.51 -12.95 17.69
C ALA A 8 -6.88 -14.09 18.66
N ASN A 9 -5.96 -15.01 18.88
CA ASN A 9 -6.24 -16.30 19.50
C ASN A 9 -6.28 -16.12 21.03
N ASP A 10 -7.07 -15.16 21.50
CA ASP A 10 -7.46 -15.02 22.91
C ASP A 10 -8.49 -16.09 23.31
N GLY A 11 -8.98 -16.87 22.32
CA GLY A 11 -9.88 -18.01 22.52
C GLY A 11 -11.30 -17.58 22.89
N LEU A 12 -11.62 -16.30 22.77
CA LEU A 12 -12.90 -15.77 23.19
C LEU A 12 -13.95 -16.01 22.10
N PRO A 13 -15.16 -16.45 22.46
CA PRO A 13 -16.25 -16.59 21.49
C PRO A 13 -16.65 -15.21 20.96
N LEU A 14 -17.21 -15.15 19.75
CA LEU A 14 -17.71 -13.89 19.15
C LEU A 14 -18.70 -13.15 20.08
N THR A 15 -19.45 -13.90 20.89
CA THR A 15 -20.41 -13.39 21.89
C THR A 15 -19.77 -12.64 23.06
N SER A 16 -18.44 -12.73 23.23
CA SER A 16 -17.70 -11.97 24.24
C SER A 16 -17.48 -10.50 23.84
N TYR A 17 -17.60 -10.21 22.54
CA TYR A 17 -17.45 -8.87 22.00
C TYR A 17 -18.77 -8.10 22.12
N PRO A 18 -18.75 -6.78 22.37
CA PRO A 18 -19.96 -5.96 22.56
C PRO A 18 -20.64 -5.66 21.21
N LEU A 19 -21.13 -6.71 20.55
CA LEU A 19 -21.82 -6.66 19.26
C LEU A 19 -23.29 -7.08 19.45
N ASP A 20 -24.21 -6.32 18.84
CA ASP A 20 -25.61 -6.73 18.76
C ASP A 20 -25.85 -7.67 17.56
N GLY A 21 -27.07 -8.20 17.46
CA GLY A 21 -27.43 -9.15 16.40
C GLY A 21 -27.34 -8.55 14.98
N GLU A 22 -27.57 -7.24 14.85
CA GLU A 22 -27.48 -6.54 13.56
C GLU A 22 -26.03 -6.42 13.11
N ALA A 23 -25.13 -6.01 14.01
CA ALA A 23 -23.69 -5.93 13.74
C ALA A 23 -23.09 -7.29 13.38
N ILE A 24 -23.52 -8.36 14.07
CA ILE A 24 -23.11 -9.74 13.75
C ILE A 24 -23.60 -10.13 12.34
N GLY A 25 -24.85 -9.80 12.00
CA GLY A 25 -25.39 -10.05 10.67
C GLY A 25 -24.61 -9.34 9.57
N LEU A 26 -24.28 -8.06 9.76
CA LEU A 26 -23.49 -7.27 8.81
C LEU A 26 -22.06 -7.83 8.63
N LEU A 27 -21.44 -8.27 9.73
CA LEU A 27 -20.13 -8.90 9.72
C LEU A 27 -20.16 -10.23 8.93
N ALA A 28 -21.14 -11.08 9.22
CA ALA A 28 -21.31 -12.37 8.54
C ALA A 28 -21.53 -12.16 7.03
N ASP A 29 -22.42 -11.25 6.64
CA ASP A 29 -22.67 -10.92 5.24
C ASP A 29 -21.40 -10.40 4.53
N THR A 30 -20.63 -9.53 5.19
CA THR A 30 -19.38 -9.01 4.64
C THR A 30 -18.34 -10.10 4.43
N ILE A 31 -18.19 -11.02 5.41
CA ILE A 31 -17.26 -12.15 5.34
C ILE A 31 -17.68 -13.13 4.24
N THR A 32 -18.97 -13.50 4.19
CA THR A 32 -19.49 -14.42 3.18
C THR A 32 -19.30 -13.84 1.77
N ARG A 33 -19.67 -12.58 1.54
CA ARG A 33 -19.45 -11.93 0.22
C ARG A 33 -17.98 -11.89 -0.19
N HIS A 34 -17.06 -11.75 0.77
CA HIS A 34 -15.64 -11.80 0.48
C HIS A 34 -15.21 -13.21 0.09
N ILE A 35 -15.54 -14.23 0.91
CA ILE A 35 -15.19 -15.63 0.62
C ILE A 35 -15.77 -16.09 -0.71
N ASP A 36 -17.00 -15.70 -1.04
CA ASP A 36 -17.62 -16.03 -2.32
C ASP A 36 -16.87 -15.43 -3.52
N ALA A 37 -16.16 -14.31 -3.32
CA ALA A 37 -15.41 -13.62 -4.37
C ALA A 37 -13.96 -14.10 -4.51
N THR A 38 -13.33 -14.55 -3.42
CA THR A 38 -11.88 -14.83 -3.35
C THR A 38 -11.53 -16.25 -2.93
N GLU A 39 -12.52 -17.04 -2.52
CA GLU A 39 -12.41 -18.39 -1.96
C GLU A 39 -11.61 -18.49 -0.64
N ALA A 40 -11.10 -17.37 -0.11
CA ALA A 40 -10.25 -17.31 1.07
C ALA A 40 -10.44 -15.99 1.85
N LEU A 41 -10.06 -15.97 3.13
CA LEU A 41 -9.97 -14.73 3.90
C LEU A 41 -8.53 -14.21 3.92
N PRO A 42 -8.32 -12.89 3.81
CA PRO A 42 -7.00 -12.30 3.88
C PRO A 42 -6.50 -12.30 5.33
N ASP A 43 -5.24 -12.67 5.50
CA ASP A 43 -4.61 -12.78 6.80
C ASP A 43 -3.13 -12.39 6.75
N GLN A 44 -2.38 -12.77 7.78
CA GLN A 44 -0.96 -12.46 7.88
C GLN A 44 -0.08 -13.16 6.82
N GLN A 45 -0.57 -14.26 6.23
CA GLN A 45 0.12 -15.10 5.25
C GLN A 45 -0.64 -15.21 3.92
N THR A 46 -1.90 -14.77 3.88
CA THR A 46 -2.81 -14.90 2.75
C THR A 46 -3.19 -13.52 2.25
N ILE A 47 -2.83 -13.22 1.00
CA ILE A 47 -3.28 -12.02 0.28
C ILE A 47 -4.40 -12.45 -0.66
N THR A 48 -5.53 -11.73 -0.66
CA THR A 48 -6.61 -11.95 -1.63
C THR A 48 -6.75 -10.75 -2.55
N ILE A 49 -7.10 -10.99 -3.81
CA ILE A 49 -7.22 -9.94 -4.82
C ILE A 49 -8.61 -10.01 -5.43
N GLU A 50 -9.32 -8.88 -5.41
CA GLU A 50 -10.67 -8.75 -5.94
C GLU A 50 -10.73 -7.68 -7.02
N ARG A 51 -11.53 -7.93 -8.06
CA ARG A 51 -11.93 -6.88 -9.01
C ARG A 51 -13.21 -6.22 -8.52
N ARG A 52 -13.16 -4.92 -8.22
CA ARG A 52 -14.33 -4.13 -7.80
C ARG A 52 -14.49 -2.91 -8.71
N SER A 53 -15.49 -2.97 -9.60
CA SER A 53 -15.74 -1.92 -10.60
C SER A 53 -14.49 -1.66 -11.46
N GLU A 54 -13.98 -0.43 -11.48
CA GLU A 54 -12.80 0.02 -12.23
C GLU A 54 -11.49 -0.05 -11.41
N ALA A 55 -11.49 -0.80 -10.31
CA ALA A 55 -10.36 -0.93 -9.41
C ALA A 55 -10.07 -2.39 -9.05
N LEU A 56 -8.79 -2.66 -8.86
CA LEU A 56 -8.30 -3.88 -8.25
C LEU A 56 -8.10 -3.61 -6.75
N VAL A 57 -8.68 -4.45 -5.90
CA VAL A 57 -8.57 -4.38 -4.45
C VAL A 57 -7.72 -5.55 -3.98
N ILE A 58 -6.58 -5.24 -3.39
CA ILE A 58 -5.64 -6.22 -2.84
C ILE A 58 -5.81 -6.17 -1.33
N ASN A 59 -6.40 -7.20 -0.75
CA ASN A 59 -6.61 -7.31 0.69
C ASN A 59 -5.35 -7.92 1.33
N ILE A 60 -4.69 -7.15 2.18
CA ILE A 60 -3.39 -7.46 2.77
C ILE A 60 -3.28 -6.87 4.17
N CYS A 61 -3.07 -7.73 5.17
CA CYS A 61 -3.13 -7.39 6.58
C CYS A 61 -1.77 -7.03 7.19
N GLN A 62 -0.84 -6.46 6.41
CA GLN A 62 0.52 -6.13 6.85
C GLN A 62 0.67 -4.72 7.47
N GLY A 63 -0.42 -3.96 7.55
CA GLY A 63 -0.42 -2.61 8.09
C GLY A 63 -0.03 -1.54 7.07
N THR A 64 -0.35 -0.29 7.40
CA THR A 64 -0.29 0.84 6.45
C THR A 64 1.10 1.06 5.86
N LEU A 65 2.16 0.94 6.65
CA LEU A 65 3.53 1.22 6.21
C LEU A 65 3.97 0.25 5.10
N ILE A 66 3.80 -1.05 5.32
CA ILE A 66 4.12 -2.09 4.34
C ILE A 66 3.21 -1.96 3.11
N ASN A 67 1.92 -1.70 3.34
CA ASN A 67 0.94 -1.56 2.27
C ASN A 67 1.22 -0.32 1.40
N GLU A 68 1.74 0.78 1.97
CA GLU A 68 2.12 1.98 1.20
C GLU A 68 3.29 1.68 0.26
N THR A 69 4.29 0.95 0.75
CA THR A 69 5.44 0.50 -0.05
C THR A 69 4.97 -0.36 -1.23
N ILE A 70 4.20 -1.41 -0.94
CA ILE A 70 3.70 -2.34 -1.95
C ILE A 70 2.77 -1.62 -2.92
N GLY A 71 1.87 -0.76 -2.44
CA GLY A 71 0.95 -0.03 -3.28
C GLY A 71 1.64 0.91 -4.26
N HIS A 72 2.67 1.64 -3.81
CA HIS A 72 3.45 2.52 -4.68
C HIS A 72 4.29 1.75 -5.70
N LEU A 73 4.82 0.60 -5.30
CA LEU A 73 5.52 -0.32 -6.18
C LEU A 73 4.59 -0.85 -7.30
N LEU A 74 3.41 -1.35 -6.94
CA LEU A 74 2.41 -1.85 -7.88
C LEU A 74 1.93 -0.76 -8.85
N LEU A 75 1.66 0.45 -8.34
CA LEU A 75 1.26 1.59 -9.17
C LEU A 75 2.34 1.95 -10.20
N ALA A 76 3.61 1.84 -9.82
CA ALA A 76 4.70 2.10 -10.74
C ALA A 76 4.82 1.06 -11.83
N MET A 77 4.76 -0.22 -11.48
CA MET A 77 4.81 -1.32 -12.44
C MET A 77 3.64 -1.23 -13.43
N ALA A 78 2.45 -0.95 -12.92
CA ALA A 78 1.29 -0.66 -13.72
C ALA A 78 1.50 0.49 -14.72
N SER A 79 2.09 1.60 -14.25
CA SER A 79 2.37 2.76 -15.09
C SER A 79 3.41 2.44 -16.17
N THR A 80 4.44 1.64 -15.85
CA THR A 80 5.45 1.22 -16.81
C THR A 80 4.89 0.28 -17.89
N GLN A 81 3.98 -0.62 -17.52
CA GLN A 81 3.42 -1.59 -18.45
C GLN A 81 2.31 -1.00 -19.32
N THR A 82 1.39 -0.22 -18.73
CA THR A 82 0.20 0.29 -19.44
C THR A 82 0.43 1.67 -20.09
N GLY A 83 1.47 2.39 -19.67
CA GLY A 83 1.69 3.79 -20.07
C GLY A 83 0.64 4.76 -19.54
N ARG A 84 -0.32 4.28 -18.74
CA ARG A 84 -1.42 5.05 -18.15
C ARG A 84 -1.20 5.20 -16.66
N TRP A 85 -1.67 6.32 -16.13
CA TRP A 85 -1.53 6.64 -14.72
C TRP A 85 -2.77 6.18 -13.95
N GLY A 86 -2.54 5.38 -12.91
CA GLY A 86 -3.60 4.89 -12.03
C GLY A 86 -3.80 5.70 -10.76
N GLY A 87 -4.92 5.47 -10.08
CA GLY A 87 -5.15 5.91 -8.70
C GLY A 87 -4.63 4.86 -7.71
N LEU A 88 -4.15 5.33 -6.56
CA LEU A 88 -3.74 4.49 -5.44
C LEU A 88 -4.37 5.02 -4.15
N LEU A 89 -5.08 4.15 -3.44
CA LEU A 89 -5.55 4.38 -2.07
C LEU A 89 -5.07 3.21 -1.20
N VAL A 90 -4.45 3.54 -0.08
CA VAL A 90 -3.87 2.55 0.84
C VAL A 90 -4.53 2.66 2.20
N GLU A 91 -4.93 1.52 2.73
CA GLU A 91 -5.48 1.35 4.07
C GLU A 91 -4.64 0.31 4.84
N ALA A 92 -4.88 0.17 6.14
CA ALA A 92 -4.14 -0.79 6.98
C ALA A 92 -4.33 -2.26 6.56
N THR A 93 -5.43 -2.57 5.88
CA THR A 93 -5.80 -3.96 5.50
C THR A 93 -6.06 -4.14 4.01
N ARG A 94 -5.92 -3.09 3.19
CA ARG A 94 -6.17 -3.17 1.74
C ARG A 94 -5.45 -2.09 0.94
N ILE A 95 -5.22 -2.38 -0.34
CA ILE A 95 -4.69 -1.48 -1.34
C ILE A 95 -5.68 -1.43 -2.50
N HIS A 96 -6.10 -0.24 -2.90
CA HIS A 96 -6.93 -0.02 -4.08
C HIS A 96 -6.08 0.57 -5.20
N LEU A 97 -6.11 -0.09 -6.35
CA LEU A 97 -5.41 0.32 -7.55
C LEU A 97 -6.43 0.50 -8.68
N SER A 98 -6.59 1.73 -9.19
CA SER A 98 -7.60 2.08 -10.20
C SER A 98 -6.99 2.64 -11.46
N GLY A 99 -7.69 2.58 -12.60
CA GLY A 99 -7.33 3.34 -13.81
C GLY A 99 -6.12 2.82 -14.58
N ALA A 100 -5.66 1.62 -14.26
CA ALA A 100 -4.73 0.87 -15.07
C ALA A 100 -5.43 -0.43 -15.46
N ASP A 101 -5.37 -0.79 -16.76
CA ASP A 101 -5.89 -2.05 -17.30
C ASP A 101 -5.02 -3.20 -16.77
N ILE A 102 -5.13 -3.49 -15.47
CA ILE A 102 -4.36 -4.50 -14.75
C ILE A 102 -5.28 -5.66 -14.40
N GLU A 103 -4.79 -6.86 -14.69
CA GLU A 103 -5.40 -8.12 -14.29
C GLU A 103 -4.79 -8.64 -12.98
N PRO A 104 -5.59 -9.33 -12.13
CA PRO A 104 -5.10 -9.92 -10.88
C PRO A 104 -3.83 -10.76 -11.06
N GLU A 105 -3.73 -11.51 -12.16
CA GLU A 105 -2.60 -12.38 -12.49
C GLU A 105 -1.31 -11.59 -12.67
N GLN A 106 -1.39 -10.35 -13.17
CA GLN A 106 -0.21 -9.48 -13.32
C GLN A 106 0.31 -9.04 -11.95
N VAL A 107 -0.58 -8.72 -11.01
CA VAL A 107 -0.19 -8.38 -9.63
C VAL A 107 0.45 -9.59 -8.94
N ILE A 108 -0.14 -10.78 -9.11
CA ILE A 108 0.43 -12.02 -8.58
C ILE A 108 1.82 -12.27 -9.16
N GLY A 109 2.00 -12.10 -10.48
CA GLY A 109 3.29 -12.21 -11.14
C GLY A 109 4.31 -11.25 -10.54
N TRP A 110 3.96 -9.97 -10.45
CA TRP A 110 4.85 -8.95 -9.87
C TRP A 110 5.25 -9.24 -8.43
N LEU A 111 4.30 -9.65 -7.58
CA LEU A 111 4.60 -9.96 -6.18
C LEU A 111 5.51 -11.19 -6.02
N ASN A 112 5.43 -12.16 -6.94
CA ASN A 112 6.27 -13.37 -6.92
C ASN A 112 7.63 -13.18 -7.57
N GLU A 113 7.73 -12.32 -8.59
CA GLU A 113 8.94 -12.14 -9.38
C GLU A 113 9.83 -11.00 -8.84
N LEU A 114 9.33 -10.16 -7.93
CA LEU A 114 10.09 -9.03 -7.43
C LEU A 114 11.27 -9.49 -6.58
N PRO A 115 12.52 -9.19 -6.98
CA PRO A 115 13.67 -9.52 -6.17
C PRO A 115 13.73 -8.54 -4.99
N ALA A 116 13.92 -9.07 -3.77
CA ALA A 116 13.83 -8.28 -2.53
C ALA A 116 14.85 -7.13 -2.46
N ASP A 117 16.01 -7.31 -3.10
CA ASP A 117 17.08 -6.32 -3.26
C ASP A 117 16.77 -5.24 -4.31
N GLY A 118 15.81 -5.47 -5.21
CA GLY A 118 15.38 -4.53 -6.24
C GLY A 118 14.37 -3.47 -5.76
N ILE A 119 13.75 -3.67 -4.59
CA ILE A 119 12.69 -2.82 -4.07
C ILE A 119 13.19 -1.38 -3.88
N GLU A 120 14.36 -1.19 -3.25
CA GLU A 120 14.91 0.13 -2.97
C GLU A 120 15.21 0.91 -4.26
N GLY A 121 15.73 0.22 -5.27
CA GLY A 121 15.97 0.76 -6.60
C GLY A 121 14.69 1.25 -7.27
N LEU A 122 13.62 0.43 -7.25
CA LEU A 122 12.34 0.80 -7.85
C LEU A 122 11.67 1.96 -7.11
N LEU A 123 11.66 1.92 -5.78
CA LEU A 123 11.12 3.00 -4.95
C LEU A 123 11.79 4.33 -5.31
N SER A 124 13.12 4.36 -5.49
CA SER A 124 13.84 5.60 -5.86
C SER A 124 13.34 6.28 -7.15
N VAL A 125 12.71 5.52 -8.07
CA VAL A 125 12.18 6.02 -9.35
C VAL A 125 10.71 6.43 -9.24
N THR A 126 9.97 5.87 -8.29
CA THR A 126 8.50 5.95 -8.22
C THR A 126 8.02 6.92 -7.14
N LEU A 127 8.85 7.11 -6.11
CA LEU A 127 8.74 8.11 -5.04
C LEU A 127 8.44 9.54 -5.53
N PRO A 128 9.05 10.09 -6.61
CA PRO A 128 8.82 11.47 -7.04
C PRO A 128 7.36 11.82 -7.39
N ASN A 129 6.55 10.80 -7.64
CA ASN A 129 5.18 10.90 -8.11
C ASN A 129 4.13 10.84 -6.98
N SER A 130 4.52 10.39 -5.77
CA SER A 130 3.62 10.29 -4.62
C SER A 130 3.49 11.63 -3.89
N ARG A 131 2.25 12.02 -3.58
CA ARG A 131 1.95 13.24 -2.84
C ARG A 131 2.42 13.18 -1.39
N GLN A 132 2.35 12.00 -0.77
CA GLN A 132 2.85 11.76 0.59
C GLN A 132 4.38 11.87 0.63
N VAL A 133 5.06 11.25 -0.33
CA VAL A 133 6.52 11.32 -0.47
C VAL A 133 7.00 12.73 -0.64
N ARG A 134 6.34 13.51 -1.51
CA ARG A 134 6.66 14.94 -1.69
C ARG A 134 6.55 15.73 -0.39
N TRP A 135 5.56 15.39 0.44
CA TRP A 135 5.38 15.97 1.76
C TRP A 135 6.49 15.57 2.75
N ARG A 136 6.80 14.28 2.83
CA ARG A 136 7.87 13.76 3.71
C ARG A 136 9.24 14.28 3.31
N PHE A 137 9.54 14.29 2.01
CA PHE A 137 10.75 14.90 1.49
C PHE A 137 10.85 16.37 1.90
N ALA A 138 9.77 17.15 1.73
CA ALA A 138 9.76 18.55 2.13
C ALA A 138 10.00 18.74 3.64
N GLN A 139 9.46 17.87 4.50
CA GLN A 139 9.71 17.92 5.95
C GLN A 139 11.18 17.64 6.29
N VAL A 140 11.75 16.58 5.74
CA VAL A 140 13.16 16.23 5.99
C VAL A 140 14.08 17.30 5.43
N ALA A 141 13.86 17.75 4.19
CA ALA A 141 14.67 18.79 3.56
C ALA A 141 14.60 20.14 4.31
N LYS A 142 13.49 20.47 4.99
CA LYS A 142 13.42 21.63 5.89
C LYS A 142 14.29 21.44 7.13
N THR A 143 14.28 20.24 7.70
CA THR A 143 15.09 19.88 8.89
C THR A 143 16.58 19.99 8.59
N PHE A 144 17.00 19.55 7.40
CA PHE A 144 18.39 19.66 6.92
C PHE A 144 18.77 21.04 6.36
N GLY A 145 17.87 22.04 6.40
CA GLY A 145 18.15 23.39 5.89
C GLY A 145 18.23 23.51 4.36
N ILE A 146 17.80 22.47 3.63
CA ILE A 146 17.80 22.44 2.15
C ILE A 146 16.64 23.27 1.59
N LEU A 147 15.50 23.26 2.29
CA LEU A 147 14.33 24.07 1.95
C LEU A 147 14.04 25.09 3.04
N GLN A 148 13.61 26.28 2.64
CA GLN A 148 13.17 27.31 3.59
C GLN A 148 11.83 26.94 4.24
N HIS A 149 11.60 27.50 5.43
CA HIS A 149 10.30 27.44 6.09
C HIS A 149 9.25 28.16 5.23
N GLY A 150 8.05 27.60 5.12
CA GLY A 150 6.96 28.14 4.28
C GLY A 150 6.95 27.67 2.82
N VAL A 151 7.95 26.91 2.36
CA VAL A 151 7.89 26.28 1.01
C VAL A 151 6.73 25.30 0.94
N ASP A 152 5.86 25.50 -0.07
CA ASP A 152 4.77 24.60 -0.44
C ASP A 152 5.36 23.32 -1.06
N PRO A 153 5.17 22.14 -0.43
CA PRO A 153 5.66 20.88 -0.95
C PRO A 153 5.21 20.62 -2.39
N ARG A 154 4.03 21.09 -2.81
CA ARG A 154 3.51 20.87 -4.18
C ARG A 154 4.39 21.51 -5.24
N LYS A 155 5.07 22.61 -4.91
CA LYS A 155 5.87 23.43 -5.83
C LYS A 155 7.34 23.01 -5.89
N ILE A 156 7.77 22.02 -5.11
CA ILE A 156 9.17 21.58 -5.11
C ILE A 156 9.48 20.70 -6.33
N ASN A 157 10.66 20.87 -6.90
CA ASN A 157 11.18 19.95 -7.92
C ASN A 157 11.76 18.70 -7.25
N LEU A 158 10.88 17.79 -6.85
CA LEU A 158 11.23 16.58 -6.13
C LEU A 158 12.21 15.71 -6.92
N THR A 159 12.03 15.57 -8.22
CA THR A 159 12.90 14.77 -9.10
C THR A 159 14.34 15.27 -9.07
N ALA A 160 14.55 16.59 -9.17
CA ALA A 160 15.90 17.18 -9.09
C ALA A 160 16.52 16.99 -7.70
N LEU A 161 15.73 17.10 -6.64
CA LEU A 161 16.19 16.92 -5.26
C LEU A 161 16.57 15.46 -4.99
N VAL A 162 15.73 14.49 -5.36
CA VAL A 162 16.03 13.06 -5.22
C VAL A 162 17.30 12.70 -5.98
N ARG A 163 17.47 13.19 -7.21
CA ARG A 163 18.70 12.95 -7.99
C ARG A 163 19.94 13.56 -7.33
N LYS A 164 19.83 14.77 -6.79
CA LYS A 164 20.94 15.49 -6.15
C LYS A 164 21.37 14.84 -4.83
N TYR A 165 20.41 14.34 -4.05
CA TYR A 165 20.64 13.80 -2.70
C TYR A 165 20.67 12.26 -2.67
N ARG A 166 20.68 11.60 -3.84
CA ARG A 166 20.82 10.15 -3.94
C ARG A 166 22.14 9.70 -3.29
N GLY A 167 22.07 8.71 -2.41
CA GLY A 167 23.23 8.21 -1.66
C GLY A 167 23.69 9.12 -0.53
N THR A 168 22.86 10.08 -0.08
CA THR A 168 23.15 10.94 1.07
C THR A 168 22.17 10.68 2.21
N ILE A 169 22.56 11.03 3.43
CA ILE A 169 21.72 10.93 4.64
C ILE A 169 20.36 11.61 4.50
N VAL A 170 20.25 12.63 3.63
CA VAL A 170 18.99 13.33 3.37
C VAL A 170 17.99 12.39 2.72
N LEU A 171 18.40 11.63 1.70
CA LEU A 171 17.50 10.70 1.02
C LEU A 171 17.24 9.47 1.91
N GLU A 172 18.26 8.98 2.61
CA GLU A 172 18.12 7.88 3.59
C GLU A 172 17.08 8.22 4.66
N GLU A 173 17.14 9.42 5.26
CA GLU A 173 16.16 9.85 6.26
C GLU A 173 14.76 10.06 5.65
N VAL A 174 14.66 10.48 4.38
CA VAL A 174 13.36 10.53 3.70
C VAL A 174 12.77 9.14 3.55
N LEU A 175 13.59 8.17 3.14
CA LEU A 175 13.17 6.77 3.02
C LEU A 175 12.76 6.21 4.38
N ASN A 176 13.56 6.42 5.44
CA ASN A 176 13.23 5.99 6.81
C ASN A 176 11.94 6.61 7.38
N LYS A 177 11.55 7.80 6.91
CA LYS A 177 10.27 8.42 7.31
C LYS A 177 9.09 7.99 6.45
N LEU A 178 9.35 7.29 5.36
CA LEU A 178 8.35 6.74 4.45
C LEU A 178 8.16 5.24 4.64
N TYR A 179 9.21 4.53 5.06
CA TYR A 179 9.31 3.07 5.15
C TYR A 179 9.99 2.66 6.45
#